data_AF-A0A503T2Q8-F1
#
_entry.id   AF-A0A503T2Q8-F1
#
_cell.length_a   1.000
_cell.length_b   1.000
_cell.length_c   1.000
_cell.angle_alpha   90.00
_cell.angle_beta   90.00
_cell.angle_gamma   90.00
#
_symmetry.space_group_name_H-M   'P 1'
#
loop_
_entity.id
_entity.type
_entity.pdbx_description
1 polymer ?
#
loop_
_entity_poly.entity_id
_entity_poly.type
_entity_poly.pdbx_seq_one_letter_code
_entity_poly.pdbx_strand_id
1 'polypeptide(L)'
;MKAVLGLVGGFVLTLAVFASGLVFAAWLIAAKPAHEIRPTASVAELWTRSARPVDKAAQTLERVPALQTAAPDAAARAQGAPDPTVTGAVPPSAGDEQAGLPSAELPASHVKWCANRYRSYNPDDNSYMSYSGQQRPCVSPYLDAGAADQAAPPSTEVSYVQGGDAPLVAATGLSADHVESCFSRYRSYRPEDNSYQPYSGGPRRQCE
;
A
#
# COMPACT_ATOMS: atom_id res chain seq x y z
N MET A 1 74.23 -50.44 -7.52
CA MET A 1 74.10 -48.99 -7.82
C MET A 1 72.86 -48.66 -8.66
N LYS A 2 72.63 -49.28 -9.82
CA LYS A 2 71.47 -48.98 -10.70
C LYS A 2 70.09 -49.18 -10.06
N ALA A 3 69.89 -50.27 -9.30
CA ALA A 3 68.61 -50.55 -8.63
C ALA A 3 68.30 -49.57 -7.48
N VAL A 4 69.33 -49.16 -6.72
CA VAL A 4 69.21 -48.16 -5.66
C VAL A 4 68.86 -46.79 -6.26
N LEU A 5 69.47 -46.43 -7.40
CA LEU A 5 69.13 -45.21 -8.13
C LEU A 5 67.66 -45.20 -8.59
N GLY A 6 67.15 -46.34 -9.07
CA GLY A 6 65.75 -46.48 -9.48
C GLY A 6 64.77 -46.31 -8.31
N LEU A 7 65.09 -46.87 -7.13
CA LEU A 7 64.24 -46.79 -5.95
C LEU A 7 64.22 -45.37 -5.36
N VAL A 8 65.39 -44.72 -5.27
CA VAL A 8 65.50 -43.31 -4.84
C VAL A 8 64.79 -42.38 -5.83
N GLY A 9 64.98 -42.59 -7.14
CA GLY A 9 64.30 -41.81 -8.17
C GLY A 9 62.78 -41.94 -8.11
N GLY A 10 62.27 -43.16 -7.90
CA GLY A 10 60.84 -43.40 -7.71
C GLY A 10 60.29 -42.69 -6.48
N PHE A 11 61.00 -42.72 -5.35
CA PHE A 11 60.59 -42.05 -4.12
C PHE A 11 60.58 -40.52 -4.24
N VAL A 12 61.57 -39.95 -4.95
CA VAL A 12 61.61 -38.51 -5.22
C VAL A 12 60.44 -38.10 -6.13
N LEU A 13 60.11 -38.92 -7.13
CA LEU A 13 59.02 -38.63 -8.06
C LEU A 13 57.66 -38.69 -7.36
N THR A 14 57.41 -39.66 -6.48
CA THR A 14 56.17 -39.73 -5.71
C THR A 14 56.05 -38.55 -4.73
N LEU A 15 57.13 -38.16 -4.06
CA LEU A 15 57.15 -36.97 -3.22
C LEU A 15 56.86 -35.69 -4.00
N ALA A 16 57.41 -35.55 -5.21
CA ALA A 16 57.17 -34.39 -6.07
C ALA A 16 55.69 -34.28 -6.48
N VAL A 17 55.08 -35.41 -6.88
CA VAL A 17 53.64 -35.45 -7.21
C VAL A 17 52.80 -35.08 -5.98
N PHE A 18 53.11 -35.64 -4.81
CA PHE A 18 52.36 -35.36 -3.57
C PHE A 18 52.48 -33.89 -3.14
N ALA A 19 53.69 -33.32 -3.18
CA ALA A 19 53.93 -31.92 -2.85
C ALA A 19 53.20 -30.99 -3.83
N SER A 20 53.21 -31.30 -5.13
CA SER A 20 52.50 -30.50 -6.13
C SER A 20 50.99 -30.48 -5.92
N GLY A 21 50.39 -31.64 -5.56
CA GLY A 21 48.97 -31.74 -5.24
C GLY A 21 48.60 -30.95 -3.98
N LEU A 22 49.46 -30.98 -2.95
CA LEU A 22 49.24 -30.27 -1.69
C LEU A 22 49.30 -28.74 -1.89
N VAL A 23 50.27 -28.27 -2.69
CA VAL A 23 50.36 -26.85 -3.09
C VAL A 23 49.15 -26.42 -3.92
N PHE A 24 48.69 -27.26 -4.86
CA PHE A 24 47.51 -26.97 -5.68
C PHE A 24 46.22 -26.91 -4.85
N ALA A 25 46.02 -27.85 -3.92
CA ALA A 25 44.89 -27.84 -3.00
C ALA A 25 44.90 -26.60 -2.10
N ALA A 26 46.06 -26.23 -1.56
CA ALA A 26 46.22 -25.01 -0.77
C ALA A 26 45.90 -23.75 -1.60
N TRP A 27 46.32 -23.73 -2.87
CA TRP A 27 46.00 -22.63 -3.78
C TRP A 27 44.49 -22.53 -4.07
N LEU A 28 43.80 -23.65 -4.30
CA LEU A 28 42.34 -23.64 -4.51
C LEU A 28 41.56 -23.16 -3.26
N ILE A 29 42.04 -23.46 -2.06
CA ILE A 29 41.41 -23.00 -0.80
C ILE A 29 41.71 -21.52 -0.54
N ALA A 30 42.92 -21.06 -0.85
CA ALA A 30 43.34 -19.68 -0.64
C ALA A 30 42.89 -18.71 -1.75
N ALA A 31 42.54 -19.23 -2.94
CA ALA A 31 41.98 -18.44 -4.01
C ALA A 31 40.67 -17.82 -3.52
N LYS A 32 40.62 -16.48 -3.49
CA LYS A 32 39.43 -15.72 -3.09
C LYS A 32 38.23 -16.24 -3.88
N PRO A 33 37.15 -16.69 -3.22
CA PRO A 33 35.95 -17.06 -3.94
C PRO A 33 35.47 -15.82 -4.71
N ALA A 34 35.30 -15.96 -6.03
CA ALA A 34 34.51 -15.00 -6.79
C ALA A 34 33.15 -14.91 -6.08
N HIS A 35 32.70 -13.70 -5.77
CA HIS A 35 31.49 -13.47 -4.98
C HIS A 35 30.35 -14.38 -5.45
N GLU A 36 30.05 -15.42 -4.68
CA GLU A 36 28.85 -16.21 -4.88
C GLU A 36 27.68 -15.35 -4.43
N ILE A 37 26.96 -14.76 -5.37
CA ILE A 37 25.62 -14.23 -5.12
C ILE A 37 24.75 -15.46 -4.86
N ARG A 38 24.63 -15.86 -3.59
CA ARG A 38 23.69 -16.90 -3.17
C ARG A 38 22.29 -16.31 -3.16
N PRO A 39 21.38 -16.70 -4.07
CA PRO A 39 20.00 -16.29 -3.99
C PRO A 39 19.33 -17.23 -3.00
N THR A 40 19.32 -16.86 -1.71
CA THR A 40 18.32 -17.19 -0.67
C THR A 40 18.95 -17.18 0.72
N ALA A 41 19.00 -16.04 1.40
CA ALA A 41 19.10 -15.99 2.86
C ALA A 41 18.67 -14.61 3.40
N SER A 42 17.38 -14.47 3.70
CA SER A 42 16.80 -13.37 4.48
C SER A 42 16.87 -11.95 3.88
N VAL A 43 15.77 -11.20 4.03
CA VAL A 43 15.71 -9.77 3.67
C VAL A 43 16.78 -8.96 4.41
N ALA A 44 17.27 -9.43 5.56
CA ALA A 44 18.31 -8.76 6.33
C ALA A 44 19.69 -8.78 5.66
N GLU A 45 19.99 -9.74 4.79
CA GLU A 45 21.26 -9.77 4.02
C GLU A 45 21.24 -8.81 2.82
N LEU A 46 20.05 -8.35 2.39
CA LEU A 46 19.93 -7.31 1.35
C LEU A 46 20.37 -5.93 1.84
N TRP A 47 20.48 -5.74 3.16
CA TRP A 47 20.89 -4.48 3.76
C TRP A 47 22.34 -4.55 4.19
N THR A 48 23.11 -3.49 3.88
CA THR A 48 24.51 -3.39 4.31
C THR A 48 24.58 -3.40 5.83
N ARG A 49 25.27 -4.38 6.42
CA ARG A 49 25.44 -4.54 7.88
C ARG A 49 26.03 -3.31 8.58
N SER A 50 26.72 -2.45 7.84
CA SER A 50 27.19 -1.14 8.30
C SER A 50 26.54 -0.03 7.48
N ALA A 51 25.88 0.91 8.15
CA ALA A 51 25.40 2.12 7.51
C ALA A 51 26.61 3.01 7.17
N ARG A 52 26.82 3.30 5.88
CA ARG A 52 27.77 4.32 5.45
C ARG A 52 27.01 5.59 5.09
N PRO A 53 27.47 6.78 5.55
CA PRO A 53 26.86 8.04 5.16
C PRO A 53 27.05 8.24 3.66
N VAL A 54 25.96 8.58 2.97
CA VAL A 54 25.96 8.88 1.55
C VAL A 54 26.42 10.32 1.36
N ASP A 55 27.57 10.51 0.71
CA ASP A 55 28.06 11.83 0.32
C ASP A 55 27.25 12.35 -0.86
N LYS A 56 26.31 13.26 -0.58
CA LYS A 56 25.43 13.87 -1.58
C LYS A 56 26.18 14.77 -2.55
N ALA A 57 27.33 15.33 -2.17
CA ALA A 57 28.10 16.24 -3.02
C ALA A 57 28.90 15.49 -4.09
N ALA A 58 29.24 14.22 -3.83
CA ALA A 58 29.88 13.34 -4.81
C ALA A 58 28.88 12.67 -5.78
N GLN A 59 27.57 12.84 -5.57
CA GLN A 59 26.56 12.24 -6.44
C GLN A 59 26.34 13.09 -7.69
N THR A 60 27.03 12.75 -8.77
CA THR A 60 26.74 13.25 -10.12
C THR A 60 25.49 12.55 -10.67
N LEU A 61 24.33 12.87 -10.11
CA LEU A 61 23.05 12.36 -10.60
C LEU A 61 22.69 13.11 -11.90
N GLU A 62 22.82 12.45 -13.04
CA GLU A 62 22.21 12.91 -14.27
C GLU A 62 20.72 12.54 -14.28
N ARG A 63 19.84 13.51 -14.50
CA ARG A 63 18.41 13.23 -14.65
C ARG A 63 18.19 12.56 -16.00
N VAL A 64 18.08 11.24 -15.99
CA VAL A 64 17.67 10.49 -17.17
C VAL A 64 16.24 10.92 -17.52
N PRO A 65 15.93 11.27 -18.78
CA PRO A 65 14.56 11.56 -19.20
C PRO A 65 13.65 10.38 -18.87
N ALA A 66 12.42 10.68 -18.46
CA ALA A 66 11.43 9.64 -18.20
C ALA A 66 11.29 8.77 -19.45
N LEU A 67 11.51 7.47 -19.30
CA LEU A 67 11.19 6.52 -20.36
C LEU A 67 9.68 6.61 -20.56
N GLN A 68 9.27 7.19 -21.69
CA GLN A 68 7.88 7.19 -22.11
C GLN A 68 7.55 5.76 -22.49
N THR A 69 6.99 5.00 -21.55
CA THR A 69 6.26 3.79 -21.90
C THR A 69 5.13 4.22 -22.81
N ALA A 70 5.11 3.71 -24.04
CA ALA A 70 3.99 3.88 -24.94
C ALA A 70 2.71 3.49 -24.19
N ALA A 71 1.70 4.36 -24.25
CA ALA A 71 0.39 4.04 -23.71
C ALA A 71 -0.05 2.71 -24.33
N PRO A 72 -0.47 1.71 -23.54
CA PRO A 72 -1.07 0.54 -24.13
C PRO A 72 -2.28 1.02 -24.93
N ASP A 73 -2.33 0.67 -26.22
CA ASP A 73 -3.47 0.98 -27.07
C ASP A 73 -4.75 0.47 -26.39
N ALA A 74 -5.52 1.40 -25.83
CA ALA A 74 -6.73 1.10 -25.07
C ALA A 74 -7.81 0.43 -25.95
N ALA A 75 -7.61 0.39 -27.27
CA ALA A 75 -8.53 -0.19 -28.24
C ALA A 75 -8.46 -1.73 -28.35
N ALA A 76 -7.41 -2.40 -27.85
CA ALA A 76 -7.26 -3.86 -28.03
C ALA A 76 -7.87 -4.72 -26.91
N ARG A 77 -8.36 -4.12 -25.81
CA ARG A 77 -8.93 -4.89 -24.68
C ARG A 77 -10.39 -5.31 -24.83
N ALA A 78 -11.07 -4.91 -25.90
CA ALA A 78 -12.51 -5.15 -26.04
C ALA A 78 -12.88 -6.48 -26.73
N GLN A 79 -11.92 -7.31 -27.17
CA GLN A 79 -12.22 -8.53 -27.92
C GLN A 79 -11.30 -9.68 -27.51
N GLY A 80 -11.55 -10.24 -26.33
CA GLY A 80 -10.98 -11.51 -25.92
C GLY A 80 -11.92 -12.14 -24.90
N ALA A 81 -12.71 -13.12 -25.33
CA ALA A 81 -13.47 -13.97 -24.43
C ALA A 81 -12.50 -14.54 -23.38
N PRO A 82 -12.86 -14.58 -22.08
CA PRO A 82 -11.97 -15.09 -21.05
C PRO A 82 -11.72 -16.57 -21.30
N ASP A 83 -10.46 -16.90 -21.58
CA ASP A 83 -9.94 -18.26 -21.69
C ASP A 83 -10.04 -18.93 -20.30
N PRO A 84 -10.79 -20.04 -20.13
CA PRO A 84 -11.02 -20.64 -18.81
C PRO A 84 -9.78 -21.33 -18.20
N THR A 85 -8.62 -21.25 -18.86
CA THR A 85 -7.36 -21.85 -18.39
C THR A 85 -6.43 -20.89 -17.65
N VAL A 86 -6.84 -19.64 -17.38
CA VAL A 86 -6.10 -18.77 -16.47
C VAL A 86 -6.46 -19.14 -15.03
N THR A 87 -5.49 -19.68 -14.30
CA THR A 87 -5.49 -19.83 -12.83
C THR A 87 -5.51 -18.45 -12.17
N GLY A 88 -6.64 -17.74 -12.29
CA GLY A 88 -6.96 -16.52 -11.57
C GLY A 88 -7.71 -16.90 -10.30
N ALA A 89 -7.27 -16.35 -9.17
CA ALA A 89 -7.86 -16.60 -7.87
C ALA A 89 -9.39 -16.45 -7.91
N VAL A 90 -10.08 -17.49 -7.45
CA VAL A 90 -11.52 -17.49 -7.19
C VAL A 90 -11.82 -16.28 -6.29
N PRO A 91 -12.74 -15.38 -6.67
CA PRO A 91 -13.19 -14.33 -5.77
C PRO A 91 -13.83 -15.00 -4.55
N PRO A 92 -13.56 -14.57 -3.31
CA PRO A 92 -14.32 -15.07 -2.18
C PRO A 92 -15.79 -14.73 -2.41
N SER A 93 -16.62 -15.77 -2.43
CA SER A 93 -18.06 -15.67 -2.42
C SER A 93 -18.53 -14.82 -1.25
N ALA A 94 -19.46 -13.91 -1.55
CA ALA A 94 -20.53 -13.41 -0.70
C ALA A 94 -20.23 -13.41 0.81
N GLY A 95 -19.69 -12.30 1.27
CA GLY A 95 -19.61 -11.92 2.67
C GLY A 95 -19.32 -10.43 2.75
N ASP A 96 -20.24 -9.64 2.23
CA ASP A 96 -20.58 -8.26 2.62
C ASP A 96 -21.42 -7.64 1.48
N GLU A 97 -22.73 -7.58 1.69
CA GLU A 97 -23.76 -6.99 0.83
C GLU A 97 -23.68 -5.45 0.78
N GLN A 98 -22.52 -4.92 0.37
CA GLN A 98 -22.40 -3.54 -0.09
C GLN A 98 -21.71 -3.53 -1.45
N ALA A 99 -22.32 -4.25 -2.39
CA ALA A 99 -22.07 -4.01 -3.81
C ALA A 99 -22.44 -2.56 -4.12
N GLY A 100 -21.52 -1.84 -4.75
CA GLY A 100 -21.54 -0.39 -4.95
C GLY A 100 -22.91 0.16 -5.33
N LEU A 101 -23.38 1.14 -4.57
CA LEU A 101 -24.47 1.99 -5.03
C LEU A 101 -23.98 2.76 -6.26
N PRO A 102 -24.83 2.91 -7.30
CA PRO A 102 -24.50 3.76 -8.44
C PRO A 102 -24.29 5.19 -7.98
N SER A 103 -23.30 5.90 -8.53
CA SER A 103 -22.94 7.30 -8.13
C SER A 103 -24.12 8.26 -8.07
N ALA A 104 -25.18 7.98 -8.83
CA ALA A 104 -26.40 8.77 -8.88
C ALA A 104 -27.11 8.90 -7.53
N GLU A 105 -26.91 7.97 -6.59
CA GLU A 105 -27.45 8.05 -5.23
C GLU A 105 -26.44 8.55 -4.18
N LEU A 106 -25.14 8.65 -4.52
CA LEU A 106 -24.14 9.11 -3.56
C LEU A 106 -24.03 10.64 -3.52
N PRO A 107 -23.90 11.26 -2.34
CA PRO A 107 -23.71 12.70 -2.23
C PRO A 107 -22.45 13.19 -2.95
N ALA A 108 -22.56 14.38 -3.56
CA ALA A 108 -21.45 15.00 -4.27
C ALA A 108 -20.22 15.25 -3.36
N SER A 109 -20.46 15.51 -2.07
CA SER A 109 -19.41 15.66 -1.05
C SER A 109 -18.64 14.36 -0.80
N HIS A 110 -19.32 13.22 -0.74
CA HIS A 110 -18.69 11.89 -0.62
C HIS A 110 -17.80 11.58 -1.83
N VAL A 111 -18.33 11.75 -3.05
CA VAL A 111 -17.60 11.48 -4.29
C VAL A 111 -16.35 12.35 -4.38
N LYS A 112 -16.46 13.64 -4.06
CA LYS A 112 -15.32 14.59 -4.08
C LYS A 112 -14.25 14.22 -3.06
N TRP A 113 -14.63 13.82 -1.85
CA TRP A 113 -13.70 13.39 -0.82
C TRP A 113 -12.95 12.11 -1.24
N CYS A 114 -13.68 11.10 -1.75
CA CYS A 114 -13.09 9.85 -2.20
C CYS A 114 -12.12 10.04 -3.37
N ALA A 115 -12.49 10.86 -4.36
CA ALA A 115 -11.65 11.17 -5.51
C ALA A 115 -10.34 11.89 -5.14
N ASN A 116 -10.37 12.75 -4.12
CA ASN A 116 -9.16 13.42 -3.63
C ASN A 116 -8.30 12.49 -2.76
N ARG A 117 -8.93 11.58 -2.01
CA ARG A 117 -8.25 10.69 -1.07
C ARG A 117 -7.57 9.49 -1.75
N TYR A 118 -8.18 8.95 -2.81
CA TYR A 118 -7.74 7.75 -3.51
C TYR A 118 -7.59 8.02 -5.01
N ARG A 119 -6.36 7.87 -5.51
CA ARG A 119 -6.05 8.14 -6.93
C ARG A 119 -6.72 7.16 -7.91
N SER A 120 -7.05 5.97 -7.44
CA SER A 120 -7.70 4.89 -8.21
C SER A 120 -9.21 4.81 -7.94
N TYR A 121 -9.82 5.87 -7.40
CA TYR A 121 -11.25 5.89 -7.11
C TYR A 121 -12.07 5.92 -8.41
N ASN A 122 -13.05 5.04 -8.50
CA ASN A 122 -14.07 5.03 -9.52
C ASN A 122 -15.39 5.55 -8.92
N PRO A 123 -15.97 6.64 -9.44
CA PRO A 123 -17.25 7.14 -8.95
C PRO A 123 -18.40 6.17 -9.23
N ASP A 124 -18.38 5.45 -10.36
CA ASP A 124 -19.53 4.67 -10.88
C ASP A 124 -20.01 3.59 -9.91
N ASP A 125 -19.05 2.93 -9.24
CA ASP A 125 -19.26 1.79 -8.35
C ASP A 125 -18.80 2.06 -6.90
N ASN A 126 -18.43 3.32 -6.60
CA ASN A 126 -17.86 3.74 -5.32
C ASN A 126 -16.65 2.89 -4.87
N SER A 127 -15.81 2.43 -5.79
CA SER A 127 -14.67 1.55 -5.48
C SER A 127 -13.30 2.22 -5.63
N TYR A 128 -12.29 1.70 -4.94
CA TYR A 128 -10.88 2.08 -5.12
C TYR A 128 -9.94 0.87 -4.99
N MET A 129 -8.77 0.93 -5.62
CA MET A 129 -7.74 -0.10 -5.45
C MET A 129 -6.92 0.14 -4.18
N SER A 130 -6.92 -0.85 -3.27
CA SER A 130 -6.07 -0.86 -2.09
C SER A 130 -4.62 -1.25 -2.43
N TYR A 131 -3.70 -1.03 -1.48
CA TYR A 131 -2.27 -1.36 -1.68
C TYR A 131 -1.99 -2.85 -1.90
N SER A 132 -2.89 -3.73 -1.44
CA SER A 132 -2.79 -5.18 -1.70
C SER A 132 -3.35 -5.58 -3.07
N GLY A 133 -3.77 -4.62 -3.90
CA GLY A 133 -4.36 -4.87 -5.22
C GLY A 133 -5.83 -5.27 -5.20
N GLN A 134 -6.48 -5.31 -4.03
CA GLN A 134 -7.90 -5.59 -3.91
C GLN A 134 -8.74 -4.32 -4.09
N GLN A 135 -9.84 -4.41 -4.85
CA GLN A 135 -10.85 -3.35 -4.93
C GLN A 135 -11.66 -3.29 -3.62
N ARG A 136 -11.89 -2.10 -3.10
CA ARG A 136 -12.65 -1.86 -1.86
C ARG A 136 -13.62 -0.70 -2.05
N PRO A 137 -14.80 -0.73 -1.41
CA PRO A 137 -15.70 0.41 -1.42
C PRO A 137 -15.09 1.58 -0.62
N CYS A 138 -15.28 2.80 -1.12
CA CYS A 138 -14.92 4.01 -0.38
C CYS A 138 -15.99 4.32 0.68
N VAL A 139 -15.54 4.54 1.90
CA VAL A 139 -16.38 4.98 3.02
C VAL A 139 -15.90 6.38 3.41
N SER A 140 -16.73 7.38 3.17
CA SER A 140 -16.46 8.74 3.63
C SER A 140 -17.42 9.14 4.75
N PRO A 141 -17.05 10.13 5.59
CA PRO A 141 -17.96 10.70 6.58
C PRO A 141 -19.18 11.40 5.98
N TYR A 142 -19.17 11.66 4.67
CA TYR A 142 -20.21 12.42 3.98
C TYR A 142 -21.24 11.53 3.27
N LEU A 143 -21.23 10.22 3.51
CA LEU A 143 -22.17 9.26 2.90
C LEU A 143 -23.64 9.67 3.11
N ASP A 144 -23.97 10.25 4.26
CA ASP A 144 -25.35 10.61 4.62
C ASP A 144 -25.69 12.09 4.38
N ALA A 145 -24.73 12.91 3.95
CA ALA A 145 -24.90 14.36 3.80
C ALA A 145 -25.84 14.76 2.64
N GLY A 146 -26.15 13.83 1.72
CA GLY A 146 -26.94 14.09 0.51
C GLY A 146 -28.45 14.14 0.70
N ALA A 147 -28.98 13.64 1.82
CA ALA A 147 -30.41 13.65 2.09
C ALA A 147 -30.97 15.06 2.37
N ALA A 148 -30.10 16.05 2.61
CA ALA A 148 -30.49 17.43 2.90
C ALA A 148 -30.61 18.32 1.64
N ASP A 149 -30.02 17.94 0.51
CA ASP A 149 -29.93 18.79 -0.69
C ASP A 149 -31.07 18.57 -1.71
N GLN A 150 -31.96 17.58 -1.49
CA GLN A 150 -33.13 17.28 -2.33
C GLN A 150 -34.44 17.52 -1.57
N ALA A 151 -34.56 18.65 -0.87
CA ALA A 151 -35.84 19.13 -0.38
C ALA A 151 -35.95 20.64 -0.63
N ALA A 152 -36.88 21.01 -1.52
CA ALA A 152 -37.46 22.35 -1.52
C ALA A 152 -37.89 22.71 -0.08
N PRO A 153 -37.81 24.00 0.32
CA PRO A 153 -37.83 24.38 1.73
C PRO A 153 -39.13 23.90 2.38
N PRO A 154 -39.11 23.03 3.41
CA PRO A 154 -40.29 22.82 4.20
C PRO A 154 -40.53 24.11 4.98
N SER A 155 -41.64 24.76 4.64
CA SER A 155 -42.27 25.78 5.45
C SER A 155 -42.34 25.31 6.90
N THR A 156 -41.97 26.24 7.76
CA THR A 156 -41.91 26.13 9.21
C THR A 156 -43.24 25.65 9.78
N GLU A 157 -43.31 24.38 10.19
CA GLU A 157 -44.31 23.92 11.15
C GLU A 157 -43.67 22.91 12.09
N VAL A 158 -43.20 23.46 13.21
CA VAL A 158 -42.65 22.74 14.35
C VAL A 158 -43.83 22.16 15.13
N SER A 159 -43.95 20.83 15.16
CA SER A 159 -44.84 20.13 16.09
C SER A 159 -44.01 19.40 17.13
N TYR A 160 -44.10 19.86 18.37
CA TYR A 160 -43.36 19.36 19.52
C TYR A 160 -43.98 18.06 20.05
N VAL A 161 -43.17 17.02 20.24
CA VAL A 161 -43.48 15.94 21.19
C VAL A 161 -42.40 15.95 22.27
N GLN A 162 -42.82 16.36 23.46
CA GLN A 162 -42.05 16.33 24.70
C GLN A 162 -41.88 14.88 25.17
N GLY A 163 -40.64 14.44 25.41
CA GLY A 163 -40.39 13.14 26.04
C GLY A 163 -38.92 12.83 26.33
N GLY A 164 -38.45 13.23 27.52
CA GLY A 164 -37.36 12.56 28.24
C GLY A 164 -35.94 13.11 28.06
N ASP A 165 -35.27 13.38 29.20
CA ASP A 165 -33.93 13.93 29.36
C ASP A 165 -32.82 13.26 28.52
N ALA A 166 -32.51 13.86 27.37
CA ALA A 166 -31.20 13.86 26.72
C ALA A 166 -31.15 15.09 25.79
N PRO A 167 -30.04 15.85 25.69
CA PRO A 167 -29.96 16.89 24.67
C PRO A 167 -29.80 16.19 23.32
N LEU A 168 -30.92 15.88 22.68
CA LEU A 168 -31.01 15.59 21.26
C LEU A 168 -30.70 16.88 20.51
N VAL A 169 -29.41 17.13 20.29
CA VAL A 169 -28.98 18.18 19.36
C VAL A 169 -29.20 17.61 17.96
N ALA A 170 -30.23 18.14 17.30
CA ALA A 170 -30.55 17.82 15.92
C ALA A 170 -29.33 18.07 15.01
N ALA A 171 -28.73 17.00 14.48
CA ALA A 171 -27.71 17.09 13.43
C ALA A 171 -28.29 17.43 12.05
N THR A 172 -29.59 17.73 11.98
CA THR A 172 -30.26 18.19 10.76
C THR A 172 -30.26 19.71 10.73
N GLY A 173 -29.10 20.33 10.46
CA GLY A 173 -29.00 21.79 10.29
C GLY A 173 -27.61 22.43 10.43
N LEU A 174 -26.54 21.64 10.51
CA LEU A 174 -25.18 22.20 10.58
C LEU A 174 -24.78 22.72 9.18
N SER A 175 -24.25 23.94 9.11
CA SER A 175 -23.75 24.48 7.84
C SER A 175 -22.53 23.68 7.36
N ALA A 176 -22.38 23.50 6.05
CA ALA A 176 -21.23 22.79 5.48
C ALA A 176 -19.88 23.41 5.92
N ASP A 177 -19.83 24.74 6.07
CA ASP A 177 -18.66 25.46 6.54
C ASP A 177 -18.33 25.14 8.02
N HIS A 178 -19.35 24.99 8.88
CA HIS A 178 -19.15 24.59 10.28
C HIS A 178 -18.57 23.20 10.37
N VAL A 179 -19.16 22.24 9.64
CA VAL A 179 -18.70 20.85 9.58
C VAL A 179 -17.24 20.80 9.12
N GLU A 180 -16.88 21.50 8.04
CA GLU A 180 -15.50 21.55 7.53
C GLU A 180 -14.53 22.16 8.55
N SER A 181 -14.94 23.22 9.25
CA SER A 181 -14.11 23.85 10.28
C SER A 181 -13.84 22.90 11.46
N CYS A 182 -14.86 22.17 11.93
CA CYS A 182 -14.75 21.20 13.01
C CYS A 182 -13.91 19.98 12.58
N PHE A 183 -14.07 19.51 11.35
CA PHE A 183 -13.31 18.40 10.79
C PHE A 183 -11.82 18.75 10.65
N SER A 184 -11.51 19.98 10.23
CA SER A 184 -10.13 20.46 10.10
C SER A 184 -9.44 20.62 11.46
N ARG A 185 -10.19 21.02 12.48
CA ARG A 185 -9.68 21.29 13.83
C ARG A 185 -9.56 20.04 14.70
N TYR A 186 -10.53 19.14 14.60
CA TYR A 186 -10.62 17.95 15.44
C TYR A 186 -10.69 16.67 14.60
N ARG A 187 -9.61 15.88 14.66
CA ARG A 187 -9.49 14.63 13.90
C ARG A 187 -10.52 13.55 14.27
N SER A 188 -11.14 13.68 15.43
CA SER A 188 -12.12 12.74 16.00
C SER A 188 -13.56 13.25 15.91
N TYR A 189 -13.79 14.34 15.15
CA TYR A 189 -15.10 14.94 14.96
C TYR A 189 -16.06 13.97 14.27
N ARG A 190 -17.32 13.99 14.72
CA ARG A 190 -18.44 13.22 14.20
C ARG A 190 -19.54 14.18 13.76
N PRO A 191 -19.92 14.18 12.47
CA PRO A 191 -20.97 15.05 11.97
C PRO A 191 -22.37 14.61 12.44
N GLU A 192 -22.56 13.35 12.83
CA GLU A 192 -23.86 12.79 13.21
C GLU A 192 -24.37 13.33 14.56
N ASP A 193 -23.47 13.75 15.43
CA ASP A 193 -23.77 14.21 16.81
C ASP A 193 -23.08 15.54 17.17
N ASN A 194 -22.50 16.22 16.17
CA ASN A 194 -21.68 17.42 16.30
C ASN A 194 -20.59 17.33 17.40
N SER A 195 -20.04 16.14 17.67
CA SER A 195 -19.14 15.93 18.80
C SER A 195 -17.72 15.53 18.40
N TYR A 196 -16.74 15.89 19.23
CA TYR A 196 -15.34 15.49 19.06
C TYR A 196 -14.74 14.94 20.37
N GLN A 197 -13.68 14.13 20.24
CA GLN A 197 -12.93 13.57 21.38
C GLN A 197 -11.74 14.48 21.73
N PRO A 198 -11.67 15.05 22.96
CA PRO A 198 -10.53 15.86 23.39
C PRO A 198 -9.26 15.01 23.57
N TYR A 199 -8.09 15.61 23.33
CA TYR A 199 -6.79 14.94 23.49
C TYR A 199 -6.48 14.50 24.92
N SER A 200 -7.10 15.13 25.92
CA SER A 200 -6.96 14.77 27.33
C SER A 200 -7.71 13.48 27.72
N GLY A 201 -8.42 12.82 26.79
CA GLY A 201 -9.03 11.50 27.03
C GLY A 201 -10.33 11.51 27.83
N GLY A 202 -11.06 12.63 27.86
CA GLY A 202 -12.35 12.78 28.56
C GLY A 202 -13.59 12.40 27.75
N PRO A 203 -14.81 12.72 28.21
CA PRO A 203 -16.03 12.55 27.40
C PRO A 203 -15.98 13.42 26.13
N ARG A 204 -16.74 13.02 25.10
CA ARG A 204 -16.87 13.79 23.85
C ARG A 204 -17.49 15.15 24.14
N ARG A 205 -17.05 16.19 23.41
CA ARG A 205 -17.55 17.57 23.54
C ARG A 205 -18.17 18.04 22.24
N GLN A 206 -19.13 18.94 22.34
CA GLN A 206 -19.77 19.57 21.19
C GLN A 206 -18.78 20.51 20.49
N CYS A 207 -18.80 20.53 19.17
CA CYS A 207 -18.05 21.50 18.38
C CYS A 207 -18.89 22.78 18.25
N GLU A 208 -18.35 23.88 18.77
CA GLU A 208 -18.91 25.24 18.73
C GLU A 208 -18.23 26.08 17.64
#